data_AF-A0A101MQE7-F1
#
_entry.id   AF-A0A101MQE7-F1
#
_cell.length_a   1.000
_cell.length_b   1.000
_cell.length_c   1.000
_cell.angle_alpha   90.00
_cell.angle_beta   90.00
_cell.angle_gamma   90.00
#
_symmetry.space_group_name_H-M   'P 1'
#
loop_
_entity.id
_entity.type
_entity.pdbx_description
1 polymer ?
#
loop_
_entity_poly.entity_id
_entity_poly.type
_entity_poly.pdbx_seq_one_letter_code
_entity_poly.pdbx_strand_id
1 'polypeptide(L)'
;MSGGAGDMCPFMMGFERLVDPQDDAALWVTIEFPEAMELTHSDEQLMEFVVQQVQSHKVKISTHAQHYQRSLCLSLPVAGVPRDEEHNDAVMAQANTLALWWLGEIQAHRVQLDRNVIFA
;
A
#
# COMPACT_ATOMS: atom_id res chain seq x y z
N MET A 1 -21.94 0.55 -16.51
CA MET A 1 -21.24 -0.36 -15.58
C MET A 1 -20.10 0.42 -14.97
N SER A 2 -20.36 1.09 -13.86
CA SER A 2 -19.37 1.86 -13.10
C SER A 2 -18.65 0.91 -12.17
N GLY A 3 -17.55 0.31 -12.64
CA GLY A 3 -16.55 -0.27 -11.74
C GLY A 3 -16.00 0.89 -10.92
N GLY A 4 -16.48 1.04 -9.70
CA GLY A 4 -16.01 2.08 -8.80
C GLY A 4 -14.55 1.83 -8.46
N ALA A 5 -13.75 2.89 -8.41
CA ALA A 5 -12.34 2.89 -8.04
C ALA A 5 -12.08 2.48 -6.57
N GLY A 6 -12.89 1.58 -6.00
CA GLY A 6 -12.81 1.09 -4.62
C GLY A 6 -12.68 -0.43 -4.51
N ASP A 7 -12.42 -1.15 -5.60
CA ASP A 7 -12.31 -2.62 -5.64
C ASP A 7 -10.89 -3.09 -6.00
N MET A 8 -9.89 -2.25 -5.76
CA MET A 8 -8.49 -2.51 -6.11
C MET A 8 -7.57 -2.37 -4.90
N CYS A 9 -8.10 -2.41 -3.66
CA CYS A 9 -7.25 -2.43 -2.48
C CYS A 9 -6.38 -3.69 -2.51
N PRO A 10 -5.06 -3.58 -2.33
CA PRO A 10 -4.16 -4.74 -2.36
C PRO A 10 -4.28 -5.61 -1.10
N PHE A 11 -5.14 -5.26 -0.14
CA PHE A 11 -5.35 -6.01 1.09
C PHE A 11 -6.72 -6.71 1.07
N MET A 12 -6.72 -7.98 1.49
CA MET A 12 -7.92 -8.81 1.55
C MET A 12 -8.13 -9.40 2.93
N MET A 13 -9.39 -9.50 3.36
CA MET A 13 -9.82 -10.28 4.52
C MET A 13 -10.61 -11.50 4.03
N GLY A 14 -10.00 -12.68 4.13
CA GLY A 14 -10.53 -13.86 3.46
C GLY A 14 -10.51 -13.68 1.94
N PHE A 15 -11.67 -13.78 1.29
CA PHE A 15 -11.80 -13.61 -0.17
C PHE A 15 -12.27 -12.21 -0.59
N GLU A 16 -12.49 -11.31 0.37
CA GLU A 16 -13.02 -9.97 0.09
C GLU A 16 -11.90 -8.93 0.17
N ARG A 17 -11.82 -8.06 -0.84
CA ARG A 17 -10.94 -6.90 -0.80
C ARG A 17 -11.45 -5.91 0.22
N LEU A 18 -10.51 -5.29 0.92
CA LEU A 18 -10.79 -4.13 1.74
C LEU A 18 -11.09 -2.93 0.84
N VAL A 19 -11.66 -1.89 1.42
CA VAL A 19 -12.00 -0.66 0.70
C VAL A 19 -10.98 0.40 1.10
N ASP A 20 -10.29 0.91 0.09
CA ASP A 20 -9.42 2.05 0.26
C ASP A 20 -10.21 3.32 0.58
N PRO A 21 -9.61 4.27 1.32
CA PRO A 21 -10.20 5.58 1.49
C PRO A 21 -10.31 6.31 0.15
N GLN A 22 -11.24 7.26 0.07
CA GLN A 22 -11.31 8.18 -1.06
C GLN A 22 -9.99 8.95 -1.19
N ASP A 23 -9.54 9.15 -2.42
CA ASP A 23 -8.22 9.75 -2.68
C ASP A 23 -8.05 11.08 -1.96
N ASP A 24 -9.06 11.95 -1.99
CA ASP A 24 -9.06 13.28 -1.35
C ASP A 24 -8.87 13.27 0.17
N ALA A 25 -9.03 12.12 0.82
CA ALA A 25 -8.86 11.97 2.26
C ALA A 25 -7.41 11.68 2.70
N ALA A 26 -6.49 11.38 1.75
CA ALA A 26 -5.13 10.95 2.09
C ALA A 26 -4.06 11.43 1.10
N LEU A 27 -2.80 11.41 1.55
CA LEU A 27 -1.64 11.25 0.68
C LEU A 27 -1.33 9.77 0.55
N TRP A 28 -0.76 9.35 -0.58
CA TRP A 28 -0.49 7.96 -0.88
C TRP A 28 1.01 7.71 -1.00
N VAL A 29 1.52 6.86 -0.12
CA VAL A 29 2.91 6.39 -0.14
C VAL A 29 2.98 5.11 -0.93
N THR A 30 3.61 5.16 -2.10
CA THR A 30 3.67 4.05 -3.03
C THR A 30 5.05 3.41 -3.05
N ILE A 31 5.06 2.09 -2.96
CA ILE A 31 6.23 1.22 -3.04
C ILE A 31 6.17 0.47 -4.37
N GLU A 32 7.29 0.40 -5.07
CA GLU A 32 7.43 -0.38 -6.31
C GLU A 32 8.11 -1.72 -6.01
N PHE A 33 7.60 -2.79 -6.61
CA PHE A 33 8.15 -4.12 -6.48
C PHE A 33 8.92 -4.51 -7.75
N PRO A 34 10.09 -5.14 -7.61
CA PRO A 34 10.67 -5.95 -8.67
C PRO A 34 9.71 -7.07 -9.09
N GLU A 35 9.52 -7.24 -10.41
CA GLU A 35 8.64 -8.28 -11.00
C GLU A 35 8.95 -9.69 -10.47
N ALA A 36 10.23 -10.02 -10.30
CA ALA A 36 10.65 -11.33 -9.77
C ALA A 36 10.08 -11.66 -8.37
N MET A 37 9.64 -10.65 -7.59
CA MET A 37 9.04 -10.88 -6.27
C MET A 37 7.65 -11.52 -6.34
N GLU A 38 6.98 -11.47 -7.49
CA GLU A 38 5.69 -12.15 -7.71
C GLU A 38 5.80 -13.65 -7.40
N LEU A 39 6.89 -14.29 -7.84
CA LEU A 39 7.07 -15.75 -7.74
C LEU A 39 7.95 -16.18 -6.57
N THR A 40 8.72 -15.26 -6.00
CA THR A 40 9.79 -15.61 -5.04
C THR A 40 9.48 -15.24 -3.59
N HIS A 41 8.50 -14.37 -3.34
CA HIS A 41 8.21 -13.87 -1.98
C HIS A 41 6.83 -14.32 -1.51
N SER A 42 6.66 -14.58 -0.22
CA SER A 42 5.34 -14.67 0.43
C SER A 42 4.77 -13.27 0.69
N ASP A 43 3.49 -13.19 1.07
CA ASP A 43 2.86 -11.92 1.45
C ASP A 43 3.58 -11.24 2.64
N GLU A 44 4.04 -12.04 3.60
CA GLU A 44 4.85 -11.55 4.71
C GLU A 44 6.15 -10.92 4.21
N GLN A 45 6.88 -11.62 3.33
CA GLN A 45 8.15 -11.11 2.78
C GLN A 45 7.95 -9.89 1.87
N LEU A 46 6.83 -9.81 1.15
CA LEU A 46 6.45 -8.62 0.39
C LEU A 46 6.19 -7.44 1.32
N MET A 47 5.51 -7.66 2.43
CA MET A 47 5.21 -6.59 3.40
C MET A 47 6.45 -6.17 4.22
N GLU A 48 7.35 -7.11 4.55
CA GLU A 48 8.67 -6.80 5.09
C GLU A 48 9.48 -5.91 4.14
N PHE A 49 9.44 -6.20 2.83
CA PHE A 49 10.06 -5.36 1.81
C PHE A 49 9.43 -3.96 1.79
N VAL A 50 8.10 -3.85 1.87
CA VAL A 50 7.41 -2.55 1.98
C VAL A 50 7.91 -1.74 3.17
N VAL A 51 7.99 -2.36 4.36
CA VAL A 51 8.53 -1.72 5.57
C VAL A 51 9.95 -1.22 5.33
N GLN A 52 10.82 -2.04 4.73
CA GLN A 52 12.20 -1.64 4.41
C GLN A 52 12.27 -0.46 3.43
N GLN A 53 11.44 -0.44 2.38
CA GLN A 53 11.41 0.67 1.41
C GLN A 53 10.94 1.97 2.07
N VAL A 54 9.90 1.91 2.92
CA VAL A 54 9.41 3.06 3.68
C VAL A 54 10.50 3.59 4.60
N GLN A 55 11.14 2.74 5.40
CA GLN A 55 12.23 3.14 6.32
C GLN A 55 13.45 3.71 5.58
N SER A 56 13.70 3.24 4.37
CA SER A 56 14.78 3.73 3.50
C SER A 56 14.40 4.97 2.67
N HIS A 57 13.17 5.49 2.83
CA HIS A 57 12.61 6.59 2.03
C HIS A 57 12.63 6.32 0.51
N LYS A 58 12.60 5.04 0.11
CA LYS A 58 12.55 4.61 -1.30
C LYS A 58 11.09 4.45 -1.75
N VAL A 59 10.35 5.54 -1.73
CA VAL A 59 8.91 5.57 -1.99
C VAL A 59 8.53 6.74 -2.88
N LYS A 60 7.33 6.69 -3.47
CA LYS A 60 6.72 7.81 -4.19
C LYS A 60 5.50 8.31 -3.42
N ILE A 61 5.46 9.60 -3.13
CA ILE A 61 4.30 10.26 -2.50
C ILE A 61 3.43 10.86 -3.61
N SER A 62 2.12 10.64 -3.54
CA SER A 62 1.17 11.14 -4.53
C SER A 62 -0.19 11.43 -3.91
N THR A 63 -1.07 12.11 -4.64
CA THR A 63 -2.43 12.46 -4.19
C THR A 63 -3.47 11.39 -4.51
N HIS A 64 -3.08 10.29 -5.17
CA HIS A 64 -3.99 9.21 -5.55
C HIS A 64 -3.30 7.85 -5.44
N ALA A 65 -4.05 6.80 -5.11
CA ALA A 65 -3.57 5.42 -5.10
C ALA A 65 -3.01 5.02 -6.48
N GLN A 66 -1.73 4.63 -6.51
CA GLN A 66 -1.07 4.28 -7.76
C GLN A 66 -1.41 2.86 -8.24
N HIS A 67 -1.74 1.96 -7.32
CA HIS A 67 -2.13 0.58 -7.65
C HIS A 67 -3.47 0.49 -8.43
N TYR A 68 -4.19 1.60 -8.62
CA TYR A 68 -5.33 1.68 -9.53
C TYR A 68 -4.93 1.94 -10.99
N GLN A 69 -3.72 2.47 -11.19
CA GLN A 69 -3.28 3.01 -12.48
C GLN A 69 -2.16 2.16 -13.09
N ARG A 70 -1.42 1.41 -12.27
CA ARG A 70 -0.27 0.63 -12.71
C ARG A 70 -0.05 -0.58 -11.81
N SER A 71 0.62 -1.56 -12.38
CA SER A 71 1.08 -2.76 -11.70
C SER A 71 2.43 -2.56 -11.02
N LEU A 72 2.92 -3.63 -10.39
CA LEU A 72 4.16 -3.72 -9.63
C LEU A 72 4.24 -2.71 -8.48
N CYS A 73 3.12 -2.40 -7.84
CA CYS A 73 3.13 -1.44 -6.73
C CYS A 73 2.04 -1.67 -5.69
N LEU A 74 2.28 -1.12 -4.50
CA LEU A 74 1.32 -1.03 -3.40
C LEU A 74 1.33 0.41 -2.88
N SER A 75 0.16 1.00 -2.68
CA SER A 75 0.03 2.34 -2.11
C SER A 75 -0.63 2.28 -0.74
N LEU A 76 0.03 2.89 0.25
CA LEU A 76 -0.47 3.03 1.62
C LEU A 76 -1.14 4.40 1.78
N PRO A 77 -2.39 4.47 2.26
CA PRO A 77 -3.06 5.73 2.52
C PRO A 77 -2.59 6.34 3.85
N VAL A 78 -2.02 7.53 3.77
CA VAL A 78 -1.61 8.35 4.90
C VAL A 78 -2.59 9.51 5.07
N ALA A 79 -3.56 9.32 5.98
CA ALA A 79 -4.61 10.29 6.26
C ALA A 79 -4.20 11.27 7.38
N GLY A 80 -4.81 12.46 7.38
CA GLY A 80 -4.62 13.46 8.45
C GLY A 80 -3.41 14.39 8.26
N VAL A 81 -2.75 14.32 7.09
CA VAL A 81 -1.67 15.25 6.72
C VAL A 81 -2.18 16.20 5.63
N PRO A 82 -2.10 17.53 5.83
CA PRO A 82 -2.45 18.52 4.80
C PRO A 82 -1.61 18.34 3.52
N ARG A 83 -2.26 18.41 2.36
CA ARG A 83 -1.65 18.17 1.03
C ARG A 83 -0.74 19.30 0.55
N ASP A 84 -0.84 20.46 1.18
CA ASP A 84 -0.31 21.75 0.76
C ASP A 84 0.99 22.16 1.46
N GLU A 85 1.45 21.39 2.45
CA GLU A 85 2.73 21.64 3.11
C GLU A 85 3.71 20.46 3.00
N GLU A 86 4.99 20.77 3.09
CA GLU A 86 6.09 19.82 2.96
C GLU A 86 6.23 18.97 4.23
N HIS A 87 5.29 18.05 4.43
CA HIS A 87 5.17 17.17 5.60
C HIS A 87 5.89 15.82 5.44
N ASN A 88 6.95 15.75 4.63
CA ASN A 88 7.56 14.47 4.24
C ASN A 88 7.91 13.58 5.45
N ASP A 89 8.49 14.14 6.51
CA ASP A 89 8.85 13.35 7.71
C ASP A 89 7.63 12.80 8.45
N ALA A 90 6.56 13.58 8.59
CA ALA A 90 5.31 13.14 9.22
C ALA A 90 4.60 12.06 8.39
N VAL A 91 4.56 12.25 7.05
CA VAL A 91 4.01 11.27 6.11
C VAL A 91 4.78 9.96 6.20
N MET A 92 6.11 10.02 6.20
CA MET A 92 6.97 8.83 6.27
C MET A 92 6.85 8.12 7.62
N ALA A 93 6.76 8.86 8.74
CA ALA A 93 6.56 8.27 10.06
C ALA A 93 5.23 7.50 10.13
N GLN A 94 4.14 8.10 9.63
CA GLN A 94 2.83 7.46 9.63
C GLN A 94 2.75 6.29 8.65
N ALA A 95 3.37 6.40 7.47
CA ALA A 95 3.49 5.29 6.52
C ALA A 95 4.26 4.11 7.13
N ASN A 96 5.32 4.37 7.90
CA ASN A 96 6.07 3.31 8.58
C ASN A 96 5.21 2.62 9.65
N THR A 97 4.47 3.38 10.46
CA THR A 97 3.52 2.80 11.43
C THR A 97 2.47 1.94 10.73
N LEU A 98 1.90 2.41 9.61
CA LEU A 98 0.90 1.68 8.86
C LEU A 98 1.48 0.41 8.22
N ALA A 99 2.69 0.49 7.66
CA ALA A 99 3.38 -0.66 7.08
C ALA A 99 3.66 -1.75 8.13
N LEU A 100 4.14 -1.35 9.31
CA LEU A 100 4.37 -2.29 10.43
C LEU A 100 3.06 -2.91 10.93
N TRP A 101 1.98 -2.13 10.98
CA TRP A 101 0.68 -2.65 11.37
C TRP A 101 0.16 -3.70 10.37
N TRP A 102 0.19 -3.42 9.07
CA TRP A 102 -0.20 -4.38 8.04
C TRP A 102 0.65 -5.66 8.06
N LEU A 103 1.96 -5.54 8.29
CA LEU A 103 2.83 -6.70 8.49
C LEU A 103 2.34 -7.55 9.67
N GLY A 104 1.98 -6.93 10.80
CA GLY A 104 1.43 -7.63 11.95
C GLY A 104 0.09 -8.32 11.67
N GLU A 105 -0.79 -7.71 10.87
CA GLU A 105 -2.05 -8.34 10.45
C GLU A 105 -1.84 -9.55 9.53
N ILE A 106 -0.88 -9.46 8.60
CA ILE A 106 -0.48 -10.56 7.72
C ILE A 106 0.16 -11.71 8.51
N GLN A 107 1.08 -11.39 9.42
CA GLN A 107 1.72 -12.37 10.31
C GLN A 107 0.72 -13.08 11.22
N ALA A 108 -0.36 -12.38 11.61
CA ALA A 108 -1.44 -12.97 12.38
C ALA A 108 -2.48 -13.71 11.51
N HIS A 109 -2.26 -13.83 10.20
CA HIS A 109 -3.15 -14.45 9.23
C HIS A 109 -4.57 -13.86 9.20
N ARG A 110 -4.72 -12.58 9.59
CA ARG A 110 -6.01 -11.86 9.53
C ARG A 110 -6.25 -11.24 8.16
N VAL A 111 -5.17 -10.90 7.46
CA VAL A 111 -5.18 -10.24 6.15
C VAL A 111 -4.14 -10.90 5.24
N GLN A 112 -4.40 -10.87 3.94
CA GLN A 112 -3.50 -11.32 2.89
C GLN A 112 -3.43 -10.29 1.76
N LEU A 113 -2.43 -10.38 0.89
CA LEU A 113 -2.27 -9.47 -0.24
C LEU A 113 -3.00 -10.01 -1.49
N ASP A 114 -3.73 -9.14 -2.20
CA ASP A 114 -4.20 -9.45 -3.55
C ASP A 114 -3.06 -9.26 -4.55
N ARG A 115 -2.39 -10.37 -4.87
CA ARG A 115 -1.25 -10.36 -5.79
C ARG A 115 -1.66 -9.98 -7.22
N ASN A 116 -2.93 -10.16 -7.60
CA ASN A 116 -3.39 -9.70 -8.92
C ASN A 116 -3.42 -8.17 -8.98
N VAL A 117 -3.80 -7.49 -7.90
CA VAL A 117 -3.72 -6.03 -7.85
C VAL A 117 -2.27 -5.56 -7.92
N ILE A 118 -1.38 -6.23 -7.19
CA ILE A 118 0.02 -5.80 -7.08
C ILE A 118 0.80 -6.08 -8.37
N PHE A 119 0.56 -7.19 -9.07
CA PHE A 119 1.44 -7.66 -10.16
C PHE A 119 0.80 -7.76 -11.55
N ALA A 120 -0.53 -7.69 -11.71
CA ALA A 120 -1.20 -7.95 -13.00
C ALA A 120 -1.14 -6.81 -14.02
#